data_AF-A0A8H7GK89-F1
#
_entry.id   AF-A0A8H7GK89-F1
#
_cell.length_a   1.000
_cell.length_b   1.000
_cell.length_c   1.000
_cell.angle_alpha   90.00
_cell.angle_beta   90.00
_cell.angle_gamma   90.00
#
_symmetry.space_group_name_H-M   'P 1'
#
loop_
_entity.id
_entity.type
_entity.pdbx_description
1 polymer ?
#
loop_
_entity_poly.entity_id
_entity_poly.type
_entity_poly.pdbx_seq_one_letter_code
_entity_poly.pdbx_strand_id
1 'polypeptide(L)'
;MAHEVLKAIHAQKRILHEVHHDLESFAWVFAYTFWRRSTTPPLIELLKKNGQDDARLMSAFRSIFGYTTTSELLVARSGADPLELPPFHDILIPGPLKKLFDELHEILYCHGSATRKFANFTPLTYEMLLASLRRAVTVLEEMAGR
;
A
#
# COMPACT_ATOMS: atom_id res chain seq x y z
N MET A 1 -3.92 5.41 10.65
CA MET A 1 -3.89 4.53 11.87
C MET A 1 -2.65 4.58 12.79
N ALA A 2 -1.44 4.08 12.44
CA ALA A 2 -0.35 3.89 13.43
C ALA A 2 0.12 5.18 14.14
N HIS A 3 0.16 6.29 13.40
CA HIS A 3 0.47 7.60 13.96
C HIS A 3 -0.64 8.18 14.85
N GLU A 4 -1.91 7.86 14.59
CA GLU A 4 -3.04 8.28 15.45
C GLU A 4 -3.08 7.49 16.74
N VAL A 5 -2.75 6.19 16.69
CA VAL A 5 -2.56 5.35 17.88
C VAL A 5 -1.46 5.93 18.74
N LEU A 6 -0.30 6.27 18.17
CA LEU A 6 0.81 6.88 18.90
C LEU A 6 0.45 8.24 19.49
N LYS A 7 -0.28 9.09 18.73
CA LYS A 7 -0.78 10.38 19.24
C LYS A 7 -1.79 10.20 20.37
N ALA A 8 -2.70 9.24 20.26
CA ALA A 8 -3.71 8.97 21.26
C ALA A 8 -3.09 8.43 22.55
N ILE A 9 -2.09 7.52 22.45
CA ILE A 9 -1.29 7.06 23.58
C ILE A 9 -0.58 8.24 24.25
N HIS A 10 0.10 9.09 23.47
CA HIS A 10 0.83 10.23 24.01
C HIS A 10 -0.08 11.28 24.67
N ALA A 11 -1.27 11.50 24.09
CA ALA A 11 -2.25 12.46 24.60
C ALA A 11 -3.22 11.86 25.63
N GLN A 12 -3.06 10.59 26.02
CA GLN A 12 -4.01 9.83 26.85
C GLN A 12 -5.47 9.93 26.35
N LYS A 13 -5.65 10.00 25.03
CA LYS A 13 -6.96 10.09 24.39
C LYS A 13 -7.45 8.70 24.01
N ARG A 14 -8.76 8.49 24.15
CA ARG A 14 -9.41 7.30 23.60
C ARG A 14 -9.40 7.38 22.07
N ILE A 15 -8.98 6.29 21.43
CA ILE A 15 -9.11 6.14 19.98
C ILE A 15 -10.56 5.82 19.68
N LEU A 16 -11.22 6.69 18.91
CA LEU A 16 -12.51 6.37 18.31
C LEU A 16 -12.22 5.64 17.01
N HIS A 17 -12.67 4.39 16.91
CA HIS A 17 -12.53 3.61 15.69
C HIS A 17 -13.61 4.03 14.71
N GLU A 18 -13.22 4.47 13.52
CA GLU A 18 -14.12 4.94 12.47
C GLU A 18 -13.95 4.09 11.21
N VAL A 19 -14.98 4.04 10.36
CA VAL A 19 -15.01 3.23 9.13
C VAL A 19 -13.81 3.51 8.21
N HIS A 20 -13.34 4.76 8.15
CA HIS A 20 -12.19 5.12 7.32
C HIS A 20 -10.90 4.42 7.78
N HIS A 21 -10.76 4.07 9.06
CA HIS A 21 -9.63 3.29 9.58
C HIS A 21 -9.65 1.85 9.05
N ASP A 22 -10.84 1.24 8.90
CA ASP A 22 -10.98 -0.11 8.34
C ASP A 22 -10.61 -0.11 6.84
N LEU A 23 -11.00 0.93 6.12
CA LEU A 23 -10.71 1.09 4.69
C LEU A 23 -9.23 1.39 4.44
N GLU A 24 -8.60 2.23 5.27
CA GLU A 24 -7.14 2.45 5.27
C GLU A 24 -6.39 1.14 5.55
N SER A 25 -6.81 0.39 6.58
CA SER A 25 -6.21 -0.89 6.94
C SER A 25 -6.34 -1.91 5.82
N PHE A 26 -7.49 -1.97 5.14
CA PHE A 26 -7.68 -2.84 3.99
C PHE A 26 -6.68 -2.53 2.88
N ALA A 27 -6.51 -1.24 2.52
CA ALA A 27 -5.59 -0.84 1.45
C ALA A 27 -4.13 -1.20 1.80
N TRP A 28 -3.73 -1.04 3.07
CA TRP A 28 -2.41 -1.47 3.54
C TRP A 28 -2.22 -2.98 3.51
N VAL A 29 -3.21 -3.76 3.93
CA VAL A 29 -3.16 -5.24 3.87
C VAL A 29 -3.13 -5.72 2.42
N PHE A 30 -3.87 -5.07 1.53
CA PHE A 30 -3.85 -5.35 0.09
C PHE A 30 -2.44 -5.12 -0.48
N ALA A 31 -1.85 -3.95 -0.20
CA ALA A 31 -0.49 -3.63 -0.59
C ALA A 31 0.49 -4.68 -0.04
N TYR A 32 0.47 -4.95 1.27
CA TYR A 32 1.33 -5.96 1.89
C TYR A 32 1.24 -7.32 1.19
N THR A 33 0.02 -7.78 0.91
CA THR A 33 -0.22 -9.08 0.27
C THR A 33 0.36 -9.11 -1.14
N PHE A 34 0.17 -8.04 -1.91
CA PHE A 34 0.74 -7.90 -3.25
C PHE A 34 2.28 -7.93 -3.19
N TRP A 35 2.85 -7.11 -2.33
CA TRP A 35 4.27 -6.98 -2.13
C TRP A 35 4.93 -8.28 -1.67
N ARG A 36 4.30 -8.97 -0.71
CA ARG A 36 4.78 -10.28 -0.23
C ARG A 36 4.72 -11.36 -1.32
N ARG A 37 3.76 -11.26 -2.25
CA ARG A 37 3.70 -12.13 -3.43
C ARG A 37 4.77 -11.78 -4.45
N SER A 38 5.09 -10.51 -4.64
CA SER A 38 6.16 -10.08 -5.55
C SER A 38 7.54 -10.62 -5.17
N THR A 39 7.75 -10.91 -3.87
CA THR A 39 8.98 -11.51 -3.34
C THR A 39 8.97 -13.05 -3.36
N THR A 40 8.10 -13.68 -4.15
CA THR A 40 8.07 -15.15 -4.29
C THR A 40 8.98 -15.63 -5.42
N PRO A 41 9.47 -16.90 -5.39
CA PRO A 41 10.46 -17.38 -6.36
C PRO A 41 10.09 -17.14 -7.83
N PRO A 42 8.84 -17.39 -8.31
CA PRO A 42 8.52 -17.19 -9.73
C PRO A 42 8.71 -15.75 -10.22
N LEU A 43 8.37 -14.76 -9.39
CA LEU A 43 8.50 -13.34 -9.76
C LEU A 43 9.93 -12.82 -9.57
N ILE A 44 10.66 -13.37 -8.59
CA ILE A 44 12.11 -13.12 -8.44
C ILE A 44 12.88 -13.64 -9.66
N GLU A 45 12.56 -14.85 -10.14
CA GLU A 45 13.18 -15.42 -11.35
C GLU A 45 12.88 -14.58 -12.59
N LEU A 46 11.65 -14.08 -12.72
CA LEU A 46 11.27 -13.16 -13.80
C LEU A 46 12.09 -11.86 -13.76
N LEU A 47 12.28 -11.27 -12.58
CA LEU A 47 13.13 -10.08 -12.42
C LEU A 47 14.58 -10.35 -12.82
N LYS A 48 15.16 -11.47 -12.33
CA LYS A 48 16.53 -11.87 -12.66
C LYS A 48 16.70 -12.06 -14.16
N LYS A 49 15.73 -12.70 -14.83
CA LYS A 49 15.73 -12.86 -16.30
C LYS A 49 15.71 -11.53 -17.05
N ASN A 50 15.12 -10.49 -16.47
CA ASN A 50 15.10 -9.13 -17.01
C ASN A 50 16.28 -8.26 -16.53
N GLY A 51 17.35 -8.88 -16.00
CA GLY A 51 18.57 -8.20 -15.56
C GLY A 51 18.41 -7.35 -14.31
N GLN A 52 17.35 -7.56 -13.52
CA GLN A 52 17.11 -6.82 -12.29
C GLN A 52 17.63 -7.55 -11.06
N ASP A 53 18.08 -6.77 -10.08
CA ASP A 53 18.62 -7.23 -8.81
C ASP A 53 17.49 -7.51 -7.80
N ASP A 54 17.37 -8.76 -7.35
CA ASP A 54 16.37 -9.17 -6.36
C ASP A 54 16.66 -8.60 -4.96
N ALA A 55 17.92 -8.27 -4.66
CA ALA A 55 18.27 -7.60 -3.42
C ALA A 55 17.61 -6.20 -3.33
N ARG A 56 17.46 -5.51 -4.46
CA ARG A 56 16.75 -4.22 -4.51
C ARG A 56 15.26 -4.37 -4.24
N LEU A 57 14.60 -5.40 -4.78
CA LEU A 57 13.19 -5.67 -4.48
C LEU A 57 13.00 -5.99 -2.99
N MET A 58 13.85 -6.85 -2.43
CA MET A 58 13.79 -7.20 -1.01
C MET A 58 14.10 -6.00 -0.10
N SER A 59 15.02 -5.12 -0.52
CA SER A 59 15.31 -3.88 0.18
C SER A 59 14.11 -2.92 0.15
N ALA A 60 13.45 -2.77 -0.99
CA ALA A 60 12.23 -1.96 -1.12
C ALA A 60 11.12 -2.51 -0.22
N PHE A 61 10.86 -3.82 -0.28
CA PHE A 61 9.87 -4.49 0.58
C PHE A 61 10.10 -4.21 2.07
N ARG A 62 11.35 -4.38 2.53
CA ARG A 62 11.74 -4.13 3.93
C ARG A 62 11.67 -2.65 4.31
N SER A 63 11.95 -1.74 3.37
CA SER A 63 11.83 -0.30 3.62
C SER A 63 10.37 0.14 3.81
N ILE A 64 9.42 -0.58 3.20
CA ILE A 64 7.99 -0.25 3.25
C ILE A 64 7.30 -0.91 4.46
N PHE A 65 7.43 -2.23 4.59
CA PHE A 65 6.72 -3.01 5.62
C PHE A 65 7.56 -3.30 6.86
N GLY A 66 8.74 -2.70 6.92
CA GLY A 66 9.67 -2.86 8.02
C GLY A 66 10.37 -4.21 8.02
N TYR A 67 11.10 -4.39 9.11
CA TYR A 67 11.92 -5.57 9.34
C TYR A 67 11.17 -6.58 10.21
N THR A 68 11.54 -7.86 10.08
CA THR A 68 10.87 -8.96 10.80
C THR A 68 11.19 -9.01 12.30
N THR A 69 12.17 -8.25 12.80
CA THR A 69 12.56 -8.27 14.23
C THR A 69 12.26 -6.95 14.94
N THR A 70 11.90 -7.06 16.22
CA THR A 70 11.57 -5.92 17.09
C THR A 70 12.73 -4.92 17.22
N SER A 71 13.98 -5.40 17.21
CA SER A 71 15.18 -4.56 17.30
C SER A 71 15.38 -3.71 16.05
N GLU A 72 15.12 -4.24 14.87
CA GLU A 72 15.26 -3.51 13.61
C GLU A 72 14.13 -2.46 13.45
N LEU A 73 12.92 -2.78 13.91
CA LEU A 73 11.79 -1.82 13.96
C LEU A 73 12.05 -0.63 14.89
N LEU A 74 12.80 -0.83 15.98
CA LEU A 74 13.15 0.23 16.92
C LEU A 74 14.12 1.26 16.33
N VAL A 75 14.99 0.84 15.41
CA VAL A 75 16.04 1.67 14.81
C VAL A 75 15.56 2.34 13.52
N ALA A 76 14.72 1.67 12.72
CA ALA A 76 14.22 2.20 11.46
C ALA A 76 12.89 2.96 11.64
N ARG A 77 12.96 4.28 11.79
CA ARG A 77 11.77 5.17 11.84
C ARG A 77 11.34 5.76 10.50
N SER A 78 12.01 5.38 9.40
CA SER A 78 11.70 5.82 8.04
C SER A 78 11.14 4.65 7.24
N GLY A 79 9.81 4.60 7.10
CA GLY A 79 9.13 3.69 6.18
C GLY A 79 8.80 4.40 4.88
N ALA A 80 9.05 3.76 3.74
CA ALA A 80 8.50 4.20 2.46
C ALA A 80 6.98 3.92 2.42
N ASP A 81 6.24 4.61 1.55
CA ASP A 81 4.78 4.48 1.49
C ASP A 81 4.37 3.09 0.96
N PRO A 82 3.48 2.34 1.64
CA PRO A 82 2.96 1.05 1.18
C PRO A 82 2.40 1.01 -0.23
N LEU A 83 1.90 2.15 -0.72
CA LEU A 83 1.30 2.30 -2.03
C LEU A 83 2.27 2.88 -3.08
N GLU A 84 3.47 3.30 -2.68
CA GLU A 84 4.51 3.72 -3.62
C GLU A 84 5.10 2.51 -4.34
N LEU A 85 5.04 2.48 -5.67
CA LEU A 85 5.47 1.34 -6.47
C LEU A 85 7.00 1.15 -6.43
N PRO A 86 7.50 -0.11 -6.48
CA PRO A 86 8.93 -0.38 -6.43
C PRO A 86 9.65 0.12 -7.68
N PRO A 87 10.98 0.28 -7.61
CA PRO A 87 11.82 0.14 -8.80
C PRO A 87 11.46 -1.20 -9.47
N PHE A 88 11.27 -1.25 -10.79
CA PHE A 88 10.90 -2.47 -11.56
C PHE A 88 9.43 -2.88 -11.52
N HIS A 89 8.54 -2.01 -11.02
CA HIS A 89 7.10 -2.26 -11.08
C HIS A 89 6.59 -2.51 -12.51
N ASP A 90 7.27 -2.01 -13.55
CA ASP A 90 6.94 -2.30 -14.94
C ASP A 90 6.99 -3.78 -15.33
N ILE A 91 7.85 -4.54 -14.67
CA ILE A 91 8.06 -5.97 -14.96
C ILE A 91 7.09 -6.83 -14.13
N LEU A 92 6.83 -6.40 -12.89
CA LEU A 92 6.07 -7.18 -11.91
C LEU A 92 4.58 -6.88 -11.92
N ILE A 93 4.21 -5.65 -12.28
CA ILE A 93 2.87 -5.11 -12.05
C ILE A 93 2.23 -4.80 -13.40
N PRO A 94 1.13 -5.48 -13.76
CA PRO A 94 0.30 -5.10 -14.90
C PRO A 94 -0.17 -3.64 -14.79
N GLY A 95 -0.30 -2.95 -15.93
CA GLY A 95 -0.77 -1.56 -15.99
C GLY A 95 -2.03 -1.26 -15.17
N PRO A 96 -3.08 -2.10 -15.21
CA PRO A 96 -4.29 -1.89 -14.42
C PRO A 96 -4.05 -1.89 -12.90
N LEU A 97 -3.10 -2.72 -12.43
CA LEU A 97 -2.75 -2.75 -11.01
C LEU A 97 -1.93 -1.53 -10.60
N LYS A 98 -1.06 -1.00 -11.46
CA LYS A 98 -0.36 0.26 -11.17
C LYS A 98 -1.36 1.40 -10.97
N LYS A 99 -2.32 1.51 -11.89
CA LYS A 99 -3.39 2.50 -11.79
C LYS A 99 -4.21 2.33 -10.51
N LEU A 100 -4.46 1.09 -10.08
CA LEU A 100 -5.13 0.84 -8.80
C LEU A 100 -4.28 1.36 -7.62
N PHE A 101 -2.97 1.10 -7.58
CA PHE A 101 -2.09 1.60 -6.53
C PHE A 101 -2.08 3.14 -6.48
N ASP A 102 -2.02 3.80 -7.64
CA ASP A 102 -2.10 5.26 -7.74
C ASP A 102 -3.45 5.78 -7.23
N GLU A 103 -4.57 5.18 -7.66
CA GLU A 103 -5.91 5.54 -7.19
C GLU A 103 -6.07 5.34 -5.68
N LEU A 104 -5.54 4.24 -5.13
CA LEU A 104 -5.57 4.00 -3.68
C LEU A 104 -4.71 5.03 -2.93
N HIS A 105 -3.55 5.39 -3.47
CA HIS A 105 -2.67 6.37 -2.85
C HIS A 105 -3.33 7.75 -2.82
N GLU A 106 -3.88 8.20 -3.95
CA GLU A 106 -4.66 9.43 -4.01
C GLU A 106 -5.83 9.40 -3.03
N ILE A 107 -6.58 8.30 -3.00
CA ILE A 107 -7.75 8.17 -2.12
C ILE A 107 -7.33 8.26 -0.64
N LEU A 108 -6.29 7.56 -0.21
CA LEU A 108 -5.82 7.61 1.18
C LEU A 108 -5.15 8.95 1.53
N TYR A 109 -4.42 9.56 0.60
CA TYR A 109 -3.77 10.84 0.82
C TYR A 109 -4.79 11.99 0.91
N CYS A 110 -5.79 11.98 0.01
CA CYS A 110 -6.85 13.00 -0.03
C CYS A 110 -7.94 12.80 1.04
N HIS A 111 -8.21 11.56 1.47
CA HIS A 111 -9.36 11.24 2.33
C HIS A 111 -9.00 10.58 3.67
N GLY A 112 -7.81 10.01 3.82
CA GLY A 112 -7.39 9.23 5.00
C GLY A 112 -6.53 10.00 6.01
N SER A 113 -5.88 11.11 5.63
CA SER A 113 -5.14 11.92 6.60
C SER A 113 -6.10 12.81 7.39
N ALA A 114 -6.52 12.34 8.57
CA ALA A 114 -7.18 13.15 9.61
C ALA A 114 -6.35 14.39 10.03
N THR A 115 -5.12 14.54 9.50
CA THR A 115 -4.29 15.73 9.64
C THR A 115 -4.22 16.51 8.32
N ARG A 116 -5.12 17.49 8.11
CA ARG A 116 -4.83 18.86 7.60
C ARG A 116 -6.05 19.47 6.89
N LYS A 117 -6.57 20.56 7.47
CA LYS A 117 -6.73 21.91 6.85
C LYS A 117 -7.37 22.09 5.45
N PHE A 118 -8.00 21.09 4.85
CA PHE A 118 -8.73 21.31 3.59
C PHE A 118 -10.23 21.40 3.88
N ALA A 119 -10.84 22.53 3.48
CA ALA A 119 -12.26 22.84 3.70
C ALA A 119 -13.23 21.85 3.01
N ASN A 120 -12.72 20.88 2.24
CA ASN A 120 -13.48 19.93 1.44
C ASN A 120 -13.10 18.47 1.78
N PHE A 121 -13.02 18.14 3.06
CA PHE A 121 -12.83 16.75 3.49
C PHE A 121 -14.01 15.89 3.03
N THR A 122 -13.76 14.95 2.13
CA THR A 122 -14.72 13.90 1.79
C THR A 122 -14.27 12.63 2.53
N PRO A 123 -15.10 12.04 3.39
CA PRO A 123 -14.74 10.80 4.06
C PRO A 123 -14.47 9.68 3.06
N LEU A 124 -13.48 8.84 3.35
CA LEU A 124 -13.26 7.60 2.61
C LEU A 124 -14.48 6.69 2.77
N THR A 125 -15.09 6.29 1.66
CA THR A 125 -16.25 5.39 1.64
C THR A 125 -15.90 4.03 1.01
N TYR A 126 -16.69 3.02 1.35
CA TYR A 126 -16.54 1.68 0.80
C TYR A 126 -16.78 1.68 -0.72
N GLU A 127 -17.72 2.49 -1.20
CA GLU A 127 -18.08 2.62 -2.60
C GLU A 127 -16.92 3.15 -3.43
N MET A 128 -16.17 4.14 -2.93
CA MET A 128 -14.99 4.68 -3.60
C MET A 128 -13.92 3.60 -3.79
N LEU A 129 -13.61 2.87 -2.71
CA LEU A 129 -12.62 1.79 -2.72
C LEU A 129 -13.04 0.64 -3.66
N LEU A 130 -14.29 0.20 -3.56
CA LEU A 130 -14.82 -0.84 -4.43
C LEU A 130 -14.85 -0.44 -5.90
N ALA A 131 -15.18 0.82 -6.21
CA ALA A 131 -15.20 1.30 -7.58
C ALA A 131 -13.81 1.21 -8.21
N SER A 132 -12.75 1.58 -7.47
CA SER A 132 -11.35 1.42 -7.91
C SER A 132 -10.99 -0.05 -8.15
N LEU A 133 -11.31 -0.93 -7.20
CA LEU A 133 -11.05 -2.37 -7.34
C LEU A 133 -11.77 -2.99 -8.53
N ARG A 134 -13.06 -2.66 -8.71
CA ARG A 134 -13.88 -3.17 -9.84
C ARG A 134 -13.30 -2.74 -11.17
N ARG A 135 -12.91 -1.47 -11.32
CA ARG A 135 -12.25 -0.99 -12.55
C ARG A 135 -10.99 -1.79 -12.86
N ALA A 136 -10.13 -2.02 -11.86
CA ALA A 136 -8.90 -2.78 -12.05
C ALA A 136 -9.18 -4.23 -12.45
N VAL A 137 -10.13 -4.90 -11.79
CA VAL A 137 -10.53 -6.29 -12.09
C VAL A 137 -11.10 -6.41 -13.50
N THR A 138 -12.03 -5.54 -13.89
CA THR A 138 -12.64 -5.60 -15.22
C THR A 138 -11.58 -5.51 -16.33
N VAL A 139 -10.62 -4.58 -16.21
CA VAL A 139 -9.56 -4.47 -17.22
C VAL A 139 -8.62 -5.68 -17.22
N LEU A 140 -8.32 -6.27 -16.05
CA LEU A 140 -7.51 -7.48 -15.96
C LEU A 140 -8.21 -8.69 -16.59
N GLU A 141 -9.51 -8.83 -16.37
CA GLU A 141 -10.33 -9.90 -16.97
C GLU A 141 -10.38 -9.78 -18.50
N GLU A 142 -10.56 -8.55 -19.01
CA GLU A 142 -10.50 -8.27 -20.45
C GLU A 142 -9.13 -8.58 -21.08
N MET A 143 -8.05 -8.41 -20.32
CA MET A 143 -6.69 -8.77 -20.76
C MET A 143 -6.45 -10.28 -20.73
N ALA A 144 -7.05 -11.01 -19.80
CA ALA A 144 -6.89 -12.46 -19.65
C ALA A 144 -7.76 -13.28 -20.61
N GLY A 145 -8.85 -12.70 -21.12
CA GLY A 145 -9.73 -13.30 -22.12
C GLY A 145 -9.30 -13.09 -23.58
N ARG A 146 -8.12 -12.53 -23.83
CA ARG A 146 -7.48 -12.33 -25.15
C ARG A 146 -6.23 -13.18 -25.27
#